data_AF-A0A0L0UY29-F1
#
_entry.id   AF-A0A0L0UY29-F1
#
_cell.length_a   1.000
_cell.length_b   1.000
_cell.length_c   1.000
_cell.angle_alpha   90.00
_cell.angle_beta   90.00
_cell.angle_gamma   90.00
#
_symmetry.space_group_name_H-M   'P 1'
#
loop_
_entity.id
_entity.type
_entity.pdbx_description
1 polymer ?
#
loop_
_entity_poly.entity_id
_entity_poly.type
_entity_poly.pdbx_seq_one_letter_code
_entity_poly.pdbx_strand_id
1 'polypeptide(L)'
;MSGRWANKPKLHMLLHLPGSIRRFGPANLISSSHYPCQHGHYGPQPPEDQISVRLKTKFPNSNIKKVAAIKISSKEILREGSWVLEADSVIPSGHIAYVESIWEVMPNVYYAKLDRAVEMGVQPENHMTMISKDFRSIYTPVKNLMCCLNVQHNCFSGQCTTIQSTIEATGQKEGASITHKIIHKDDNSFLLNSCSHHAPVAHRAHSNTYSPPISDAWHMLALQQGLDVWRKEVNS
;
A
#
# COMPACT_ATOMS: atom_id res chain seq x y z
N MET A 1 6.85 -26.64 30.79
CA MET A 1 8.02 -26.53 29.90
C MET A 1 7.78 -25.38 28.93
N SER A 2 8.59 -24.34 29.04
CA SER A 2 8.50 -23.11 28.24
C SER A 2 9.08 -23.35 26.83
N GLY A 3 8.23 -23.21 25.81
CA GLY A 3 8.66 -23.29 24.41
C GLY A 3 9.32 -21.97 23.98
N ARG A 4 10.66 -21.95 23.94
CA ARG A 4 11.41 -20.83 23.36
C ARG A 4 11.22 -20.83 21.84
N TRP A 5 10.63 -19.76 21.30
CA TRP A 5 10.63 -19.52 19.86
C TRP A 5 12.06 -19.21 19.41
N ALA A 6 12.71 -20.17 18.77
CA ALA A 6 13.97 -19.94 18.08
C ALA A 6 13.70 -19.13 16.81
N ASN A 7 14.27 -17.93 16.73
CA ASN A 7 14.24 -17.08 15.54
C ASN A 7 15.19 -17.68 14.48
N LYS A 8 14.80 -18.82 13.88
CA LYS A 8 15.57 -19.43 12.80
C LYS A 8 15.38 -18.60 11.52
N PRO A 9 16.44 -18.38 10.72
CA PRO A 9 16.32 -17.69 9.44
C PRO A 9 15.29 -18.42 8.57
N LYS A 10 14.35 -17.66 7.98
CA LYS A 10 13.21 -18.18 7.19
C LYS A 10 13.63 -19.12 6.06
N LEU A 11 14.90 -19.07 5.63
CA LEU A 11 15.48 -19.94 4.60
C LEU A 11 15.63 -21.41 5.04
N HIS A 12 15.81 -21.71 6.32
CA HIS A 12 15.92 -23.10 6.80
C HIS A 12 14.63 -23.89 6.55
N MET A 13 13.48 -23.20 6.46
CA MET A 13 12.20 -23.81 6.11
C MET A 13 12.21 -24.43 4.69
N LEU A 14 13.00 -23.87 3.75
CA LEU A 14 13.06 -24.36 2.37
C LEU A 14 13.63 -25.78 2.28
N LEU A 15 14.55 -26.15 3.18
CA LEU A 15 15.12 -27.51 3.23
C LEU A 15 14.08 -28.57 3.61
N HIS A 16 13.10 -28.19 4.43
CA HIS A 16 12.06 -29.10 4.93
C HIS A 16 10.78 -29.02 4.12
N LEU A 17 10.63 -28.00 3.25
CA LEU A 17 9.44 -27.74 2.48
C LEU A 17 8.99 -28.94 1.63
N PRO A 18 9.87 -29.68 0.92
CA PRO A 18 9.46 -30.88 0.18
C PRO A 18 8.89 -31.98 1.09
N GLY A 19 9.49 -32.18 2.27
CA GLY A 19 9.03 -33.15 3.27
C GLY A 19 7.68 -32.74 3.88
N SER A 20 7.51 -31.44 4.17
CA SER A 20 6.26 -30.88 4.66
C SER A 20 5.12 -30.98 3.65
N ILE A 21 5.36 -30.70 2.36
CA ILE A 21 4.35 -30.83 1.30
C ILE A 21 3.92 -32.29 1.13
N ARG A 22 4.86 -33.24 1.18
CA ARG A 22 4.52 -34.69 1.12
C ARG A 22 3.70 -35.14 2.33
N ARG A 23 3.99 -34.62 3.52
CA ARG A 23 3.37 -35.06 4.77
C ARG A 23 2.01 -34.40 5.04
N PHE A 24 1.87 -33.13 4.70
CA PHE A 24 0.69 -32.32 5.06
C PHE A 24 -0.10 -31.84 3.84
N GLY A 25 0.35 -32.17 2.63
CA GLY A 25 -0.19 -31.61 1.39
C GLY A 25 0.34 -30.20 1.10
N PRO A 26 0.06 -29.65 -0.10
CA PRO A 26 0.29 -28.23 -0.35
C PRO A 26 -0.52 -27.40 0.66
N ALA A 27 -0.02 -26.22 1.02
CA ALA A 27 -0.80 -25.29 1.83
C ALA A 27 -2.13 -25.01 1.12
N ASN A 28 -3.25 -25.41 1.74
CA ASN A 28 -4.59 -25.10 1.27
C ASN A 28 -4.84 -23.59 1.43
N LEU A 29 -4.35 -22.80 0.48
CA LEU A 29 -4.54 -21.35 0.40
C LEU A 29 -5.88 -20.99 -0.26
N ILE A 30 -6.94 -21.71 0.07
CA ILE A 30 -8.29 -21.36 -0.37
C ILE A 30 -8.96 -20.59 0.75
N SER A 31 -8.65 -19.29 0.80
CA SER A 31 -9.49 -18.31 1.48
C SER A 31 -10.57 -17.89 0.49
N SER A 32 -11.80 -18.41 0.62
CA SER A 32 -12.97 -17.95 -0.14
C SER A 32 -13.49 -16.60 0.36
N SER A 33 -12.59 -15.72 0.80
CA SER A 33 -12.97 -14.39 1.27
C SER A 33 -13.53 -13.57 0.11
N HIS A 34 -14.77 -13.12 0.26
CA HIS A 34 -15.35 -12.13 -0.63
C HIS A 34 -14.74 -10.76 -0.30
N TYR A 35 -14.23 -10.07 -1.31
CA TYR A 35 -13.70 -8.71 -1.19
C TYR A 35 -14.58 -7.73 -1.97
N PRO A 36 -14.71 -6.47 -1.52
CA PRO A 36 -14.16 -5.91 -0.30
C PRO A 36 -14.85 -6.42 0.99
N CYS A 37 -14.12 -6.44 2.10
CA CYS A 37 -14.67 -6.79 3.43
C CYS A 37 -14.01 -5.96 4.55
N GLN A 38 -14.75 -5.70 5.63
CA GLN A 38 -14.23 -4.94 6.77
C GLN A 38 -12.98 -5.58 7.39
N HIS A 39 -12.03 -4.74 7.79
CA HIS A 39 -10.84 -5.16 8.53
C HIS A 39 -10.77 -4.46 9.90
N GLY A 40 -10.92 -5.23 10.97
CA GLY A 40 -10.90 -4.69 12.34
C GLY A 40 -12.24 -4.05 12.71
N HIS A 41 -12.21 -2.94 13.45
CA HIS A 41 -13.40 -2.25 13.97
C HIS A 41 -13.81 -1.07 13.09
N TYR A 42 -15.05 -0.60 13.25
CA TYR A 42 -15.60 0.55 12.51
C TYR A 42 -14.91 1.89 12.82
N GLY A 43 -14.23 1.99 13.96
CA GLY A 43 -13.67 3.26 14.44
C GLY A 43 -14.76 4.21 14.94
N PRO A 44 -14.39 5.41 15.41
CA PRO A 44 -15.33 6.41 15.91
C PRO A 44 -16.34 6.81 14.83
N GLN A 45 -17.63 6.78 15.17
CA GLN A 45 -18.69 7.21 14.25
C GLN A 45 -18.82 8.74 14.33
N PRO A 46 -18.75 9.45 13.19
CA PRO A 46 -18.93 10.89 13.18
C PRO A 46 -20.39 11.26 13.45
N PRO A 47 -20.66 12.50 13.90
CA PRO A 47 -22.01 13.06 13.98
C PRO A 47 -22.75 12.96 12.64
N GLU A 48 -24.07 12.83 12.70
CA GLU A 48 -24.88 12.51 11.52
C GLU A 48 -24.84 13.61 10.44
N ASP A 49 -24.62 14.86 10.84
CA ASP A 49 -24.45 16.04 9.99
C ASP A 49 -23.15 16.01 9.18
N GLN A 50 -22.15 15.24 9.61
CA GLN A 50 -20.88 15.07 8.89
C GLN A 50 -20.94 13.97 7.81
N ILE A 51 -21.99 13.14 7.82
CA ILE A 51 -22.21 12.15 6.77
C ILE A 51 -22.67 12.89 5.52
N SER A 52 -21.93 12.72 4.42
CA SER A 52 -22.19 13.41 3.16
C SER A 52 -23.64 13.25 2.68
N VAL A 53 -24.23 14.39 2.34
CA VAL A 53 -25.55 14.48 1.69
C VAL A 53 -25.62 13.56 0.48
N ARG A 54 -24.54 13.43 -0.32
CA ARG A 54 -24.52 12.54 -1.49
C ARG A 54 -24.77 11.08 -1.14
N LEU A 55 -24.20 10.59 -0.04
CA LEU A 55 -24.43 9.21 0.41
C LEU A 55 -25.85 9.05 0.97
N LYS A 56 -26.33 10.02 1.77
CA LYS A 56 -27.70 9.98 2.32
C LYS A 56 -28.75 10.05 1.21
N THR A 57 -28.58 10.90 0.20
CA THR A 57 -29.50 10.99 -0.94
C THR A 57 -29.53 9.69 -1.74
N LYS A 58 -28.38 9.02 -1.91
CA LYS A 58 -28.30 7.75 -2.64
C LYS A 58 -28.83 6.56 -1.82
N PHE A 59 -28.71 6.61 -0.50
CA PHE A 59 -29.09 5.55 0.41
C PHE A 59 -29.90 6.11 1.61
N PRO A 60 -31.13 6.62 1.38
CA PRO A 60 -31.87 7.40 2.36
C PRO A 60 -32.29 6.61 3.61
N ASN A 61 -32.50 5.30 3.47
CA ASN A 61 -32.93 4.42 4.57
C ASN A 61 -31.80 3.58 5.15
N SER A 62 -30.56 3.83 4.75
CA SER A 62 -29.40 3.05 5.17
C SER A 62 -28.77 3.60 6.44
N ASN A 63 -28.37 2.70 7.33
CA ASN A 63 -27.49 3.04 8.44
C ASN A 63 -26.04 3.14 7.93
N ILE A 64 -25.66 4.34 7.49
CA ILE A 64 -24.33 4.63 6.93
C ILE A 64 -23.32 4.74 8.08
N LYS A 65 -22.30 3.88 8.07
CA LYS A 65 -21.28 3.83 9.13
C LYS A 65 -19.90 4.12 8.57
N LYS A 66 -19.11 4.92 9.29
CA LYS A 66 -17.68 5.11 8.97
C LYS A 66 -16.94 3.81 9.29
N VAL A 67 -16.00 3.43 8.44
CA VAL A 67 -15.17 2.22 8.58
C VAL A 67 -13.71 2.64 8.64
N ALA A 68 -12.96 2.09 9.62
CA ALA A 68 -11.54 2.43 9.79
C ALA A 68 -10.63 1.78 8.73
N ALA A 69 -10.94 0.54 8.33
CA ALA A 69 -10.16 -0.18 7.32
C ALA A 69 -10.96 -1.27 6.61
N ILE A 70 -10.62 -1.51 5.34
CA ILE A 70 -11.26 -2.51 4.49
C ILE A 70 -10.19 -3.33 3.78
N LYS A 71 -10.33 -4.65 3.73
CA LYS A 71 -9.56 -5.48 2.80
C LYS A 71 -10.20 -5.39 1.42
N ILE A 72 -9.42 -4.93 0.44
CA ILE A 72 -9.81 -4.94 -0.98
C ILE A 72 -9.31 -6.20 -1.70
N SER A 73 -8.31 -6.87 -1.13
CA SER A 73 -7.80 -8.15 -1.60
C SER A 73 -7.25 -8.97 -0.42
N SER A 74 -6.72 -10.16 -0.68
CA SER A 74 -6.07 -10.99 0.35
C SER A 74 -4.78 -10.39 0.90
N LYS A 75 -4.19 -9.41 0.20
CA LYS A 75 -2.91 -8.81 0.54
C LYS A 75 -2.99 -7.32 0.88
N GLU A 76 -4.11 -6.67 0.59
CA GLU A 76 -4.23 -5.22 0.71
C GLU A 76 -5.33 -4.81 1.66
N ILE A 77 -4.98 -3.85 2.52
CA ILE A 77 -5.88 -3.19 3.45
C ILE A 77 -5.87 -1.71 3.09
N LEU A 78 -7.05 -1.21 2.74
CA LEU A 78 -7.35 0.18 2.52
C LEU A 78 -7.68 0.87 3.86
N ARG A 79 -7.13 2.07 4.07
CA ARG A 79 -7.38 2.92 5.25
C ARG A 79 -7.60 4.37 4.82
N GLU A 80 -8.25 5.14 5.68
CA GLU A 80 -8.18 6.61 5.60
C GLU A 80 -6.70 7.06 5.56
N GLY A 81 -6.39 8.01 4.69
CA GLY A 81 -5.02 8.46 4.42
C GLY A 81 -4.23 7.65 3.40
N SER A 82 -4.80 6.56 2.89
CA SER A 82 -4.14 5.76 1.85
C SER A 82 -4.26 6.42 0.48
N TRP A 83 -3.25 6.22 -0.37
CA TRP A 83 -3.35 6.48 -1.80
C TRP A 83 -3.74 5.21 -2.53
N VAL A 84 -4.60 5.34 -3.54
CA VAL A 84 -5.16 4.22 -4.29
C VAL A 84 -5.21 4.50 -5.78
N LEU A 85 -5.29 3.43 -6.55
CA LEU A 85 -5.65 3.50 -7.96
C LEU A 85 -7.14 3.20 -8.14
N GLU A 86 -7.89 4.18 -8.65
CA GLU A 86 -9.29 4.05 -9.06
C GLU A 86 -9.36 3.62 -10.53
N ALA A 87 -10.11 2.54 -10.82
CA ALA A 87 -10.36 2.11 -12.19
C ALA A 87 -11.22 3.11 -12.95
N ASP A 88 -10.90 3.35 -14.22
CA ASP A 88 -11.66 4.21 -15.13
C ASP A 88 -11.94 3.44 -16.44
N SER A 89 -13.13 3.61 -17.00
CA SER A 89 -13.52 2.91 -18.24
C SER A 89 -12.89 3.53 -19.50
N VAL A 90 -12.52 4.81 -19.43
CA VAL A 90 -11.94 5.59 -20.54
C VAL A 90 -10.42 5.60 -20.45
N ILE A 91 -9.86 5.67 -19.24
CA ILE A 91 -8.41 5.73 -19.01
C ILE A 91 -7.93 4.38 -18.46
N PRO A 92 -7.25 3.55 -19.28
CA PRO A 92 -6.86 2.19 -18.86
C PRO A 92 -5.88 2.16 -17.68
N SER A 93 -5.09 3.21 -17.50
CA SER A 93 -4.18 3.34 -16.36
C SER A 93 -4.88 3.72 -15.06
N GLY A 94 -6.15 4.13 -15.09
CA GLY A 94 -6.92 4.60 -13.93
C GLY A 94 -6.51 5.99 -13.43
N HIS A 95 -7.05 6.39 -12.29
CA HIS A 95 -6.73 7.65 -11.61
C HIS A 95 -6.09 7.38 -10.25
N ILE A 96 -5.04 8.13 -9.93
CA ILE A 96 -4.52 8.16 -8.55
C ILE A 96 -5.48 8.98 -7.70
N ALA A 97 -5.83 8.48 -6.52
CA ALA A 97 -6.67 9.20 -5.58
C ALA A 97 -6.23 8.99 -4.13
N TYR A 98 -6.48 10.00 -3.30
CA TYR A 98 -6.30 9.96 -1.86
C TYR A 98 -7.62 9.59 -1.17
N VAL A 99 -7.56 8.66 -0.22
CA VAL A 99 -8.73 8.22 0.56
C VAL A 99 -8.94 9.11 1.76
N GLU A 100 -9.96 9.96 1.71
CA GLU A 100 -10.33 10.84 2.82
C GLU A 100 -11.14 10.12 3.90
N SER A 101 -12.00 9.18 3.51
CA SER A 101 -12.79 8.37 4.46
C SER A 101 -13.44 7.19 3.77
N ILE A 102 -13.86 6.19 4.56
CA ILE A 102 -14.47 4.96 4.07
C ILE A 102 -15.80 4.74 4.81
N TRP A 103 -16.81 4.28 4.08
CA TRP A 103 -18.18 4.19 4.56
C TRP A 103 -18.80 2.85 4.16
N GLU A 104 -19.46 2.17 5.10
CA GLU A 104 -20.38 1.07 4.82
C GLU A 104 -21.79 1.64 4.69
N VAL A 105 -22.43 1.41 3.55
CA VAL A 105 -23.78 1.92 3.25
C VAL A 105 -24.85 0.84 3.36
N MET A 106 -24.48 -0.42 3.16
CA MET A 106 -25.29 -1.62 3.36
C MET A 106 -24.33 -2.75 3.73
N PRO A 107 -24.81 -3.88 4.29
CA PRO A 107 -23.93 -4.99 4.64
C PRO A 107 -23.02 -5.40 3.48
N ASN A 108 -21.70 -5.32 3.69
CA ASN A 108 -20.66 -5.61 2.69
C ASN A 108 -20.66 -4.69 1.44
N VAL A 109 -21.33 -3.54 1.48
CA VAL A 109 -21.33 -2.56 0.40
C VAL A 109 -20.65 -1.30 0.90
N TYR A 110 -19.48 -1.00 0.32
CA TYR A 110 -18.59 0.05 0.80
C TYR A 110 -18.33 1.12 -0.27
N TYR A 111 -18.26 2.36 0.19
CA TYR A 111 -17.88 3.53 -0.60
C TYR A 111 -16.70 4.24 0.06
N ALA A 112 -15.76 4.72 -0.75
CA ALA A 112 -14.69 5.60 -0.31
C ALA A 112 -14.98 7.03 -0.77
N LYS A 113 -14.73 8.01 0.11
CA LYS A 113 -14.60 9.42 -0.26
C LYS A 113 -13.17 9.62 -0.75
N LEU A 114 -13.03 10.03 -2.00
CA LEU A 114 -11.74 10.14 -2.69
C LEU A 114 -11.50 11.58 -3.14
N ASP A 115 -10.26 12.03 -3.07
CA ASP A 115 -9.75 13.27 -3.66
C ASP A 115 -8.76 12.88 -4.76
N ARG A 116 -9.02 13.28 -6.02
CA ARG A 116 -8.21 12.80 -7.15
C ARG A 116 -6.89 13.56 -7.21
N ALA A 117 -5.84 12.85 -7.61
CA ALA A 117 -4.54 13.46 -7.78
C ALA A 117 -4.41 14.10 -9.17
N VAL A 118 -3.67 15.19 -9.23
CA VAL A 118 -3.17 15.81 -10.47
C VAL A 118 -1.67 15.57 -10.54
N GLU A 119 -1.18 15.18 -11.71
CA GLU A 119 0.26 15.11 -11.97
C GLU A 119 0.83 16.52 -12.15
N MET A 120 1.83 16.85 -11.35
CA MET A 120 2.47 18.17 -11.31
C MET A 120 3.81 18.20 -12.07
N GLY A 121 4.30 17.05 -12.50
CA GLY A 121 5.57 16.88 -13.19
C GLY A 121 6.53 15.96 -12.44
N VAL A 122 7.82 16.18 -12.62
CA VAL A 122 8.89 15.35 -12.04
C VAL A 122 9.78 16.22 -11.16
N GLN A 123 10.09 15.75 -9.95
CA GLN A 123 10.98 16.45 -9.04
C GLN A 123 12.44 16.42 -9.56
N PRO A 124 13.12 17.55 -9.72
CA PRO A 124 14.48 17.59 -10.27
C PRO A 124 15.51 16.80 -9.46
N GLU A 125 15.38 16.77 -8.13
CA GLU A 125 16.41 16.24 -7.24
C GLU A 125 16.46 14.70 -7.18
N ASN A 126 15.33 14.03 -7.43
CA ASN A 126 15.22 12.57 -7.29
C ASN A 126 14.46 11.90 -8.45
N HIS A 127 14.02 12.68 -9.44
CA HIS A 127 13.29 12.22 -10.62
C HIS A 127 12.00 11.44 -10.31
N MET A 128 11.40 11.65 -9.14
CA MET A 128 10.10 11.06 -8.81
C MET A 128 8.95 11.93 -9.31
N THR A 129 7.86 11.27 -9.72
CA THR A 129 6.64 11.96 -10.15
C THR A 129 6.00 12.69 -8.98
N MET A 130 5.79 13.98 -9.15
CA MET A 130 5.10 14.85 -8.23
C MET A 130 3.60 14.83 -8.52
N ILE A 131 2.81 14.67 -7.46
CA ILE A 131 1.36 14.74 -7.53
C ILE A 131 0.80 15.64 -6.42
N SER A 132 -0.38 16.19 -6.65
CA SER A 132 -1.12 16.99 -5.67
C SER A 132 -2.59 16.60 -5.66
N LYS A 133 -3.27 16.75 -4.53
CA LYS A 133 -4.72 16.62 -4.42
C LYS A 133 -5.42 17.73 -5.22
N ASP A 134 -6.56 17.44 -5.84
CA ASP A 134 -7.37 18.41 -6.57
C ASP A 134 -8.42 19.11 -5.69
N PHE A 135 -8.57 18.65 -4.44
CA PHE A 135 -9.54 19.13 -3.45
C PHE A 135 -11.00 18.96 -3.89
N ARG A 136 -11.28 18.03 -4.81
CA ARG A 136 -12.63 17.72 -5.30
C ARG A 136 -13.01 16.32 -4.91
N SER A 137 -13.67 16.21 -3.76
CA SER A 137 -14.11 14.92 -3.25
C SER A 137 -15.21 14.28 -4.10
N ILE A 138 -15.01 13.01 -4.45
CA ILE A 138 -16.00 12.12 -5.05
C ILE A 138 -16.27 10.90 -4.16
N TYR A 139 -17.38 10.21 -4.42
CA TYR A 139 -17.71 8.96 -3.73
C TYR A 139 -17.70 7.80 -4.72
N THR A 140 -16.80 6.85 -4.49
CA THR A 140 -16.57 5.72 -5.39
C THR A 140 -16.81 4.41 -4.66
N PRO A 141 -17.50 3.43 -5.29
CA PRO A 141 -17.58 2.08 -4.75
C PRO A 141 -16.18 1.49 -4.53
N VAL A 142 -15.91 0.95 -3.34
CA VAL A 142 -14.58 0.40 -3.02
C VAL A 142 -14.16 -0.73 -3.97
N LYS A 143 -15.13 -1.46 -4.56
CA LYS A 143 -14.87 -2.48 -5.57
C LYS A 143 -14.20 -1.96 -6.87
N ASN A 144 -14.24 -0.64 -7.10
CA ASN A 144 -13.57 -0.01 -8.24
C ASN A 144 -12.12 0.41 -7.91
N LEU A 145 -11.66 0.17 -6.68
CA LEU A 145 -10.28 0.45 -6.27
C LEU A 145 -9.42 -0.77 -6.55
N MET A 146 -8.40 -0.59 -7.39
CA MET A 146 -7.59 -1.69 -7.91
C MET A 146 -6.50 -2.12 -6.96
N CYS A 147 -5.78 -1.16 -6.39
CA CYS A 147 -4.67 -1.39 -5.48
C CYS A 147 -4.36 -0.13 -4.65
N CYS A 148 -3.60 -0.29 -3.57
CA CYS A 148 -2.98 0.85 -2.90
C CYS A 148 -1.74 1.32 -3.69
N LEU A 149 -1.36 2.58 -3.52
CA LEU A 149 -0.16 3.15 -4.10
C LEU A 149 0.77 3.66 -2.99
N ASN A 150 2.07 3.55 -3.24
CA ASN A 150 3.11 4.05 -2.36
C ASN A 150 3.42 5.49 -2.76
N VAL A 151 2.75 6.42 -2.07
CA VAL A 151 2.92 7.86 -2.23
C VAL A 151 3.33 8.43 -0.89
N GLN A 152 4.33 9.31 -0.90
CA GLN A 152 4.87 9.95 0.29
C GLN A 152 4.78 11.48 0.17
N HIS A 153 4.74 12.16 1.31
CA HIS A 153 4.80 13.61 1.33
C HIS A 153 6.15 14.11 0.81
N ASN A 154 6.13 15.17 -0.01
CA ASN A 154 7.35 15.80 -0.53
C ASN A 154 8.03 16.64 0.57
N CYS A 155 8.71 15.94 1.48
CA CYS A 155 9.35 16.56 2.64
C CYS A 155 10.45 17.55 2.27
N PHE A 156 11.06 17.38 1.10
CA PHE A 156 12.08 18.29 0.57
C PHE A 156 11.47 19.67 0.29
N SER A 157 10.38 19.71 -0.47
CA SER A 157 9.67 20.97 -0.75
C SER A 157 8.94 21.52 0.48
N GLY A 158 8.36 20.63 1.31
CA GLY A 158 7.63 21.03 2.51
C GLY A 158 8.52 21.52 3.66
N GLN A 159 9.84 21.33 3.57
CA GLN A 159 10.82 21.65 4.63
C GLN A 159 10.40 21.07 5.99
N CYS A 160 10.01 19.79 5.99
CA CYS A 160 9.48 19.11 7.17
C CYS A 160 10.50 19.00 8.31
N THR A 161 10.02 19.06 9.55
CA THR A 161 10.89 19.06 10.73
C THR A 161 11.13 17.65 11.24
N THR A 162 12.37 17.32 11.61
CA THR A 162 12.69 16.06 12.28
C THR A 162 12.74 16.28 13.79
N ILE A 163 11.99 15.47 14.54
CA ILE A 163 12.03 15.44 16.01
C ILE A 163 12.60 14.12 16.51
N GLN A 164 13.27 14.14 17.65
CA GLN A 164 13.64 12.92 18.37
C GLN A 164 12.47 12.47 19.23
N SER A 165 12.21 11.17 19.21
CA SER A 165 11.17 10.51 20.01
C SER A 165 11.78 9.29 20.68
N THR A 166 11.47 9.12 21.97
CA THR A 166 11.87 7.93 22.71
C THR A 166 10.75 6.91 22.61
N ILE A 167 11.05 5.75 22.03
CA ILE A 167 10.15 4.60 22.10
C ILE A 167 10.38 3.94 23.45
N GLU A 168 9.38 4.03 24.31
CA GLU A 168 9.40 3.36 25.61
C GLU A 168 9.53 1.84 25.43
N ALA A 169 10.20 1.19 26.38
CA ALA A 169 10.38 -0.25 26.39
C ALA A 169 9.03 -0.94 26.60
N THR A 170 8.37 -1.34 25.51
CA THR A 170 7.28 -2.33 25.58
C THR A 170 7.87 -3.67 25.99
N GLY A 171 7.19 -4.49 26.80
CA GLY A 171 7.70 -5.76 27.37
C GLY A 171 8.21 -6.83 26.37
N GLN A 172 8.26 -6.54 25.08
CA GLN A 172 8.90 -7.33 24.02
C GLN A 172 10.28 -6.79 23.58
N LYS A 173 10.74 -5.64 24.12
CA LYS A 173 12.03 -5.01 23.78
C LYS A 173 12.77 -4.63 25.07
N GLU A 174 14.01 -5.08 25.22
CA GLU A 174 14.90 -4.63 26.30
C GLU A 174 15.44 -3.23 25.95
N GLY A 175 14.99 -2.20 26.68
CA GLY A 175 15.51 -0.84 26.60
C GLY A 175 14.65 0.15 25.80
N ALA A 176 14.78 1.42 26.15
CA ALA A 176 14.21 2.53 25.38
C ALA A 176 15.09 2.81 24.15
N SER A 177 14.47 3.03 22.99
CA SER A 177 15.18 3.33 21.74
C SER A 177 14.87 4.75 21.29
N ILE A 178 15.91 5.51 20.92
CA ILE A 178 15.75 6.83 20.31
C ILE A 178 15.45 6.63 18.84
N THR A 179 14.33 7.18 18.38
CA THR A 179 13.93 7.22 16.97
C THR A 179 13.78 8.67 16.51
N HIS A 180 14.05 8.92 15.23
CA HIS A 180 13.80 10.23 14.62
C HIS A 180 12.48 10.14 13.83
N LYS A 181 11.55 11.04 14.13
CA LYS A 181 10.25 11.15 13.46
C LYS A 181 10.20 12.43 12.65
N ILE A 182 9.73 12.34 11.41
CA ILE A 182 9.44 13.52 10.59
C ILE A 182 8.04 14.01 10.93
N ILE A 183 7.93 15.31 11.21
CA ILE A 183 6.67 16.05 11.33
C ILE A 183 6.44 16.73 10.00
N HIS A 184 5.46 16.20 9.26
CA HIS A 184 5.09 16.73 7.96
C HIS A 184 4.39 18.08 8.11
N LYS A 185 4.71 19.00 7.20
CA LYS A 185 3.92 20.20 6.99
C LYS A 185 2.64 19.84 6.23
N ASP A 186 1.57 20.58 6.49
CA ASP A 186 0.31 20.42 5.76
C ASP A 186 0.36 21.19 4.44
N ASP A 187 1.18 20.69 3.50
CA ASP A 187 1.24 21.18 2.12
C ASP A 187 0.88 20.08 1.12
N ASN A 188 0.28 20.50 0.01
CA ASN A 188 -0.31 19.63 -0.99
C ASN A 188 0.72 19.17 -2.03
N SER A 189 1.81 18.57 -1.59
CA SER A 189 2.91 18.11 -2.45
C SER A 189 3.32 16.70 -2.07
N PHE A 190 3.21 15.77 -3.03
CA PHE A 190 3.46 14.35 -2.80
C PHE A 190 4.29 13.74 -3.93
N LEU A 191 4.98 12.65 -3.63
CA LEU A 191 5.87 11.93 -4.53
C LEU A 191 5.40 10.48 -4.65
N LEU A 192 5.15 10.04 -5.89
CA LEU A 192 4.83 8.65 -6.21
C LEU A 192 6.12 7.83 -6.32
N ASN A 193 6.19 6.72 -5.59
CA ASN A 193 7.34 5.81 -5.67
C ASN A 193 7.32 4.98 -6.96
N SER A 194 8.01 5.45 -7.99
CA SER A 194 8.10 4.78 -9.31
C SER A 194 8.63 3.35 -9.25
N CYS A 195 9.48 3.04 -8.26
CA CYS A 195 10.14 1.75 -8.07
C CYS A 195 9.47 0.89 -6.98
N SER A 196 8.19 1.12 -6.67
CA SER A 196 7.47 0.33 -5.68
C SER A 196 7.44 -1.16 -6.06
N HIS A 197 7.83 -2.03 -5.12
CA HIS A 197 7.67 -3.48 -5.25
C HIS A 197 6.20 -3.93 -5.16
N HIS A 198 5.35 -3.07 -4.60
CA HIS A 198 3.91 -3.27 -4.54
C HIS A 198 3.25 -2.55 -5.72
N ALA A 199 2.33 -3.23 -6.42
CA ALA A 199 1.67 -2.74 -7.63
C ALA A 199 2.63 -2.08 -8.65
N PRO A 200 3.72 -2.75 -9.06
CA PRO A 200 4.79 -2.11 -9.85
C PRO A 200 4.32 -1.63 -11.23
N VAL A 201 3.34 -2.30 -11.84
CA VAL A 201 2.76 -1.89 -13.12
C VAL A 201 2.02 -0.56 -12.99
N ALA A 202 1.22 -0.40 -11.93
CA ALA A 202 0.49 0.84 -11.67
C ALA A 202 1.46 2.01 -11.42
N HIS A 203 2.49 1.81 -10.60
CA HIS A 203 3.49 2.86 -10.34
C HIS A 203 4.21 3.27 -11.62
N ARG A 204 4.69 2.31 -12.44
CA ARG A 204 5.34 2.65 -13.71
C ARG A 204 4.43 3.39 -14.69
N ALA A 205 3.18 2.98 -14.80
CA ALA A 205 2.19 3.63 -15.68
C ALA A 205 1.95 5.10 -15.31
N HIS A 206 2.05 5.43 -14.02
CA HIS A 206 1.87 6.79 -13.51
C HIS A 206 3.18 7.54 -13.22
N SER A 207 4.34 6.91 -13.44
CA SER A 207 5.64 7.55 -13.24
C SER A 207 6.38 7.88 -14.54
N ASN A 208 5.72 7.74 -15.70
CA ASN A 208 6.33 7.88 -17.02
C ASN A 208 7.67 7.12 -17.16
N THR A 209 7.85 6.06 -16.36
CA THR A 209 9.09 5.30 -16.29
C THR A 209 8.98 4.13 -17.25
N TYR A 210 9.58 4.26 -18.43
CA TYR A 210 9.67 3.16 -19.38
C TYR A 210 10.76 2.18 -18.94
N SER A 211 10.35 0.97 -18.57
CA SER A 211 11.26 -0.15 -18.37
C SER A 211 11.04 -1.12 -19.52
N PRO A 212 11.95 -1.21 -20.50
CA PRO A 212 11.82 -2.18 -21.58
C PRO A 212 11.82 -3.59 -21.01
N PRO A 213 11.05 -4.53 -21.59
CA PRO A 213 11.14 -5.93 -21.20
C PRO A 213 12.58 -6.43 -21.36
N ILE A 214 13.09 -7.10 -20.34
CA ILE A 214 14.41 -7.72 -20.38
C ILE A 214 14.32 -8.88 -21.37
N SER A 215 15.08 -8.82 -22.45
CA SER A 215 15.15 -9.94 -23.41
C SER A 215 15.80 -11.17 -22.79
N ASP A 216 15.44 -12.35 -23.29
CA ASP A 216 16.04 -13.62 -22.86
C ASP A 216 17.57 -13.61 -23.00
N ALA A 217 18.09 -12.99 -24.07
CA ALA A 217 19.53 -12.84 -24.29
C ALA A 217 20.21 -12.00 -23.19
N TRP A 218 19.59 -10.90 -22.78
CA TRP A 218 20.10 -10.06 -21.68
C TRP A 218 20.03 -10.79 -20.34
N HIS A 219 18.96 -11.56 -20.11
CA HIS A 219 18.84 -12.38 -18.91
C HIS A 219 19.95 -13.43 -18.84
N MET A 220 20.19 -14.15 -19.95
CA MET A 220 21.25 -15.15 -20.05
C MET A 220 22.65 -14.54 -19.85
N LEU A 221 22.90 -13.36 -20.43
CA LEU A 221 24.17 -12.65 -20.26
C LEU A 221 24.40 -12.29 -18.78
N ALA A 222 23.38 -11.75 -18.10
CA ALA A 222 23.48 -11.38 -16.69
C ALA A 222 23.71 -12.61 -15.78
N LEU A 223 23.02 -13.73 -16.05
CA LEU A 223 23.25 -14.99 -15.34
C LEU A 223 24.69 -15.49 -15.54
N GLN A 224 25.20 -15.45 -16.76
CA GLN A 224 26.56 -15.89 -17.07
C GLN A 224 27.60 -15.02 -16.37
N GLN A 225 27.43 -13.69 -16.42
CA GLN A 225 28.30 -12.75 -15.69
C GLN A 225 28.28 -13.02 -14.18
N GLY A 226 27.09 -13.21 -13.59
CA GLY A 226 26.96 -13.54 -12.17
C GLY A 226 27.65 -14.85 -11.80
N LEU A 227 27.51 -15.88 -12.64
CA LEU A 227 28.19 -17.17 -12.46
C LEU A 227 29.71 -17.04 -12.53
N ASP A 228 30.23 -16.24 -13.45
CA ASP A 228 31.67 -16.04 -13.61
C ASP A 228 32.27 -15.24 -12.44
N VAL A 229 31.55 -14.25 -11.91
CA VAL A 229 31.92 -13.56 -10.67
C VAL A 229 31.94 -14.53 -9.49
N TRP A 230 30.88 -15.31 -9.32
CA TRP A 230 30.80 -16.31 -8.25
C TRP A 230 31.95 -17.33 -8.33
N ARG A 231 32.28 -17.82 -9.53
CA ARG A 231 33.40 -18.75 -9.74
C ARG A 231 34.75 -18.12 -9.40
N LYS A 232 34.94 -16.83 -9.66
CA LYS A 232 36.17 -16.13 -9.28
C LYS A 232 36.30 -16.03 -7.76
N GLU A 233 35.21 -15.70 -7.06
CA GLU A 233 35.18 -15.62 -5.59
C GLU A 233 35.40 -16.97 -4.90
N VAL A 234 34.89 -18.07 -5.47
CA VAL A 234 35.10 -19.41 -4.92
C VAL A 234 36.54 -19.92 -5.13
N ASN A 235 37.20 -19.46 -6.19
CA ASN A 235 38.56 -19.87 -6.54
C ASN A 235 39.65 -18.91 -6.03
N SER A 236 39.28 -17.86 -5.29
CA SER A 236 40.17 -16.90 -4.61
C SER A 236 40.24 -17.19 -3.12
#